data_AF-A0A8D0CQX3-F1
#
_entry.id   AF-A0A8D0CQX3-F1
#
_cell.length_a   1.000
_cell.length_b   1.000
_cell.length_c   1.000
_cell.angle_alpha   90.00
_cell.angle_beta   90.00
_cell.angle_gamma   90.00
#
_symmetry.space_group_name_H-M   'P 1'
#
loop_
_entity.id
_entity.type
_entity.pdbx_description
1 polymer ?
#
loop_
_entity_poly.entity_id
_entity_poly.type
_entity_poly.pdbx_seq_one_letter_code
_entity_poly.pdbx_strand_id
1 'polypeptide(L)'
;TRRRYTIANAVCLMDTCKGKSVILSSAAEKPLELRGPCDITNLGLLFVLSDGEAKEVVSSTCRSVVIHAETRKTASGIIYREELQRFAACRL
;
A
#
# COMPACT_ATOMS: atom_id res chain seq x y z
N THR A 1 -0.72 -12.84 20.91
CA THR A 1 -0.68 -11.46 21.46
C THR A 1 -0.48 -10.40 20.37
N ARG A 2 0.51 -10.47 19.47
CA ARG A 2 0.70 -9.44 18.41
C ARG A 2 -0.46 -9.27 17.39
N ARG A 3 -1.05 -10.38 16.91
CA ARG A 3 -2.13 -10.35 15.90
C ARG A 3 -3.35 -9.49 16.30
N ARG A 4 -3.77 -9.56 17.57
CA ARG A 4 -4.93 -8.80 18.07
C ARG A 4 -4.67 -7.30 18.06
N TYR A 5 -3.47 -6.88 18.46
CA TYR A 5 -3.08 -5.46 18.45
C TYR A 5 -2.98 -4.91 17.03
N THR A 6 -2.42 -5.68 16.09
CA THR A 6 -2.34 -5.24 14.69
C THR A 6 -3.72 -4.97 14.10
N ILE A 7 -4.69 -5.86 14.36
CA ILE A 7 -6.07 -5.68 13.88
C ILE A 7 -6.73 -4.49 14.57
N ALA A 8 -6.65 -4.39 15.90
CA ALA A 8 -7.27 -3.29 16.64
C ALA A 8 -6.71 -1.91 16.23
N ASN A 9 -5.39 -1.81 16.05
CA ASN A 9 -4.74 -0.58 15.63
C ASN A 9 -5.09 -0.23 14.18
N ALA A 10 -5.12 -1.23 13.28
CA ALA A 10 -5.51 -1.01 11.90
C ALA A 10 -6.95 -0.50 11.78
N VAL A 11 -7.89 -1.10 12.50
CA VAL A 11 -9.30 -0.64 12.52
C VAL A 11 -9.40 0.80 13.01
N CYS A 12 -8.72 1.14 14.12
CA CYS A 12 -8.67 2.51 14.64
C CYS A 12 -8.08 3.52 13.62
N LEU A 13 -7.06 3.11 12.89
CA LEU A 13 -6.49 3.93 11.80
C LEU A 13 -7.47 4.08 10.64
N MET A 14 -8.20 3.03 10.25
CA MET A 14 -9.17 3.12 9.16
C MET A 14 -10.35 4.04 9.51
N ASP A 15 -10.81 4.03 10.76
CA ASP A 15 -11.83 4.96 11.24
C ASP A 15 -11.35 6.43 11.14
N THR A 16 -10.07 6.67 11.43
CA THR A 16 -9.48 8.01 11.40
C THR A 16 -9.19 8.49 9.98
N CYS A 17 -8.60 7.62 9.15
CA CYS A 17 -8.17 7.92 7.78
C CYS A 17 -9.30 7.79 6.75
N LYS A 18 -10.45 7.23 7.13
CA LYS A 18 -11.59 6.93 6.24
C LYS A 18 -11.19 6.09 5.02
N GLY A 19 -10.25 5.17 5.21
CA GLY A 19 -9.72 4.28 4.16
C GLY A 19 -8.73 4.92 3.17
N LYS A 20 -8.47 6.23 3.22
CA LYS A 20 -7.62 6.92 2.24
C LYS A 20 -6.18 7.05 2.71
N SER A 21 -5.25 7.02 1.76
CA SER A 21 -3.80 7.21 1.99
C SER A 21 -3.16 6.19 2.93
N VAL A 22 -3.67 4.95 2.96
CA VAL A 22 -3.08 3.84 3.72
C VAL A 22 -2.34 2.90 2.78
N ILE A 23 -1.26 2.28 3.24
CA ILE A 23 -0.49 1.26 2.50
C ILE A 23 -0.38 0.00 3.34
N LEU A 24 -0.52 -1.15 2.68
CA LEU A 24 -0.27 -2.47 3.25
C LEU A 24 1.09 -3.00 2.80
N SER A 25 1.91 -3.43 3.76
CA SER A 25 3.20 -4.06 3.51
C SER A 25 3.43 -5.24 4.46
N SER A 26 4.16 -6.26 4.00
CA SER A 26 4.36 -7.52 4.74
C SER A 26 5.56 -7.50 5.68
N ALA A 27 6.51 -6.56 5.52
CA ALA A 27 7.78 -6.50 6.26
C ALA A 27 8.48 -7.87 6.41
N ALA A 28 8.33 -8.75 5.41
CA ALA A 28 8.79 -10.12 5.46
C ALA A 28 10.34 -10.17 5.47
N GLU A 29 10.91 -10.91 6.42
CA GLU A 29 12.36 -11.17 6.46
C GLU A 29 12.72 -12.44 5.68
N LYS A 30 11.76 -13.34 5.52
CA LYS A 30 11.94 -14.64 4.85
C LYS A 30 11.05 -14.74 3.60
N PRO A 31 11.50 -15.42 2.53
CA PRO A 31 10.70 -15.60 1.32
C PRO A 31 9.35 -16.31 1.56
N LEU A 32 9.30 -17.23 2.52
CA LEU A 32 8.09 -17.99 2.89
C LEU A 32 6.99 -17.13 3.54
N GLU A 33 7.32 -15.92 3.96
CA GLU A 33 6.37 -14.98 4.59
C GLU A 33 5.71 -14.05 3.56
N LEU A 34 6.18 -14.07 2.31
CA LEU A 34 5.57 -13.32 1.21
C LEU A 34 4.24 -13.94 0.81
N ARG A 35 3.30 -13.07 0.44
CA ARG A 35 1.98 -13.43 -0.05
C ARG A 35 1.72 -12.79 -1.40
N GLY A 36 0.88 -13.43 -2.21
CA GLY A 36 0.46 -12.87 -3.47
C GLY A 36 -0.32 -11.56 -3.26
N PRO A 37 -0.35 -10.67 -4.24
CA PRO A 37 -1.05 -9.40 -4.10
C PRO A 37 -2.55 -9.56 -3.83
N CYS A 38 -3.20 -10.57 -4.43
CA CYS A 38 -4.62 -10.87 -4.18
C CYS A 38 -4.88 -11.31 -2.73
N ASP A 39 -3.96 -12.06 -2.12
CA ASP A 39 -4.06 -12.44 -0.71
C ASP A 39 -3.95 -11.20 0.20
N ILE A 40 -3.14 -10.21 -0.20
CA ILE A 40 -3.00 -8.95 0.52
C ILE A 40 -4.27 -8.10 0.40
N THR A 41 -4.91 -8.08 -0.78
CA THR A 41 -6.23 -7.45 -0.96
C THR A 41 -7.27 -8.09 -0.03
N ASN A 42 -7.28 -9.43 0.05
CA ASN A 42 -8.17 -10.15 0.97
C ASN A 42 -7.90 -9.82 2.45
N LEU A 43 -6.64 -9.58 2.82
CA LEU A 43 -6.29 -9.07 4.16
C LEU A 43 -6.82 -7.65 4.40
N GLY A 44 -6.92 -6.82 3.36
CA GLY A 44 -7.53 -5.50 3.43
C GLY A 44 -8.98 -5.53 3.93
N LEU A 45 -9.77 -6.52 3.50
CA LEU A 45 -11.14 -6.71 3.98
C LEU A 45 -11.20 -6.97 5.49
N LEU A 46 -10.21 -7.64 6.07
CA LEU A 46 -10.11 -7.87 7.52
C LEU A 46 -9.90 -6.56 8.29
N PHE A 47 -9.31 -5.56 7.66
CA PHE A 47 -9.11 -4.23 8.22
C PHE A 47 -10.26 -3.26 7.90
N VAL A 48 -11.43 -3.77 7.47
CA VAL A 48 -12.63 -2.97 7.17
C VAL A 48 -12.44 -2.04 5.97
N LEU A 49 -11.55 -2.39 5.03
CA LEU A 49 -11.49 -1.74 3.73
C LEU A 49 -12.55 -2.35 2.80
N SER A 50 -13.13 -1.51 1.94
CA SER A 50 -13.93 -2.02 0.83
C SER A 50 -13.03 -2.67 -0.22
N ASP A 51 -13.58 -3.54 -1.07
CA ASP A 51 -12.82 -4.24 -2.11
C ASP A 51 -12.06 -3.29 -3.06
N GLY A 52 -12.72 -2.20 -3.44
CA GLY A 52 -12.12 -1.15 -4.27
C GLY A 52 -10.94 -0.45 -3.58
N GLU A 53 -11.13 -0.05 -2.32
CA GLU A 53 -10.08 0.61 -1.53
C GLU A 53 -8.92 -0.35 -1.24
N ALA A 54 -9.19 -1.62 -0.93
CA ALA A 54 -8.17 -2.63 -0.69
C ALA A 54 -7.27 -2.86 -1.92
N LYS A 55 -7.87 -2.82 -3.12
CA LYS A 55 -7.14 -2.90 -4.38
C LYS A 55 -6.33 -1.63 -4.66
N GLU A 56 -6.89 -0.47 -4.32
CA GLU A 56 -6.25 0.83 -4.50
C GLU A 56 -5.02 1.00 -3.59
N VAL A 57 -5.12 0.52 -2.35
CA VAL A 57 -4.05 0.51 -1.34
C VAL A 57 -2.80 -0.24 -1.83
N VAL A 58 -2.97 -1.33 -2.59
CA VAL A 58 -1.84 -2.12 -3.12
C VAL A 58 -1.30 -1.54 -4.44
N SER A 59 -2.13 -0.83 -5.22
CA SER A 59 -1.79 -0.36 -6.57
C SER A 59 -1.50 1.16 -6.65
N SER A 60 -2.52 1.99 -6.85
CA SER A 60 -2.38 3.43 -7.13
C SER A 60 -1.81 4.23 -5.95
N THR A 61 -2.14 3.83 -4.71
CA THR A 61 -1.68 4.52 -3.50
C THR A 61 -0.18 4.31 -3.32
N CYS A 62 0.29 3.07 -3.48
CA CYS A 62 1.72 2.75 -3.52
C CYS A 62 2.44 3.55 -4.60
N ARG A 63 1.86 3.63 -5.80
CA ARG A 63 2.45 4.42 -6.91
C ARG A 63 2.56 5.91 -6.55
N SER A 64 1.52 6.46 -5.94
CA SER A 64 1.51 7.87 -5.50
C SER A 64 2.62 8.14 -4.48
N VAL A 65 2.88 7.21 -3.57
CA VAL A 65 3.97 7.34 -2.59
C VAL A 65 5.35 7.25 -3.22
N VAL A 66 5.56 6.38 -4.21
CA VAL A 66 6.83 6.32 -4.96
C VAL A 66 7.07 7.62 -5.73
N ILE A 67 6.05 8.12 -6.44
CA ILE A 67 6.13 9.42 -7.14
C ILE A 67 6.45 10.53 -6.14
N HIS A 68 5.74 10.56 -5.02
CA HIS A 68 5.97 11.55 -3.98
C HIS A 68 7.40 11.48 -3.41
N ALA A 69 7.94 10.28 -3.22
CA ALA A 69 9.33 10.10 -2.77
C ALA A 69 10.34 10.65 -3.79
N GLU A 70 10.14 10.40 -5.09
CA GLU A 70 11.00 10.95 -6.15
C GLU A 70 10.90 12.47 -6.25
N THR A 71 9.69 13.04 -6.12
CA THR A 71 9.52 14.50 -6.10
C THR A 71 10.23 15.21 -4.95
N ARG A 72 10.56 14.50 -3.85
CA ARG A 72 11.39 15.07 -2.77
C ARG A 72 12.87 15.04 -3.09
N LYS A 73 13.33 14.09 -3.90
CA LYS A 73 14.73 14.00 -4.33
C LYS A 73 15.04 15.03 -5.42
N THR A 74 14.09 15.29 -6.31
CA THR A 74 14.22 16.27 -7.39
C THR A 74 13.60 17.61 -6.99
N ALA A 75 14.39 18.67 -6.89
CA ALA A 75 13.85 20.01 -6.67
C ALA A 75 12.93 20.40 -7.84
N SER A 76 11.63 20.59 -7.58
CA SER A 76 10.60 21.09 -8.52
C SER A 76 9.84 20.08 -9.40
N GLY A 77 9.73 18.80 -9.01
CA GLY A 77 8.76 17.87 -9.63
C GLY A 77 9.08 17.45 -11.08
N ILE A 78 10.32 17.66 -11.52
CA ILE A 78 10.83 17.14 -12.79
C ILE A 78 11.24 15.69 -12.55
N ILE A 79 10.37 14.76 -12.88
CA ILE A 79 10.63 13.33 -12.74
C ILE A 79 11.07 12.78 -14.10
N TYR A 80 12.30 12.28 -14.20
CA TYR A 80 12.81 11.66 -15.42
C TYR A 80 12.00 10.39 -15.74
N ARG A 81 11.59 10.24 -17.01
CA ARG A 81 10.61 9.25 -17.45
C ARG A 81 11.06 7.79 -17.37
N GLU A 82 12.35 7.50 -17.18
CA GLU A 82 12.91 6.18 -17.46
C GLU A 82 12.61 5.12 -16.37
N GLU A 83 12.45 5.50 -15.10
CA GLU A 83 12.18 4.52 -14.02
C GLU A 83 10.70 4.40 -13.63
N LEU A 84 9.88 5.40 -13.94
CA LEU A 84 8.46 5.43 -13.52
C LEU A 84 7.55 4.52 -14.36
N GLN A 85 7.97 4.17 -15.58
CA GLN A 85 7.25 3.24 -16.45
C GLN A 85 7.27 1.79 -15.93
N ARG A 86 8.30 1.37 -15.17
CA ARG A 86 8.36 0.03 -14.58
C ARG A 86 7.30 -0.17 -13.48
N PHE A 87 7.02 0.88 -12.71
CA PHE A 87 5.99 0.84 -11.65
C PHE A 87 4.55 0.97 -12.18
N ALA A 88 4.37 1.33 -13.46
CA ALA A 88 3.06 1.43 -14.10
C ALA A 88 2.38 0.06 -14.35
N ALA A 89 3.12 -1.04 -14.15
CA ALA A 89 2.65 -2.40 -14.39
C ALA A 89 1.82 -2.99 -13.24
N CYS A 90 1.75 -2.34 -12.06
CA CYS A 90 0.93 -2.85 -10.95
C CYS A 90 -0.55 -2.48 -11.15
N ARG A 91 -1.17 -3.03 -12.20
CA ARG A 91 -2.62 -3.10 -12.36
C ARG A 91 -3.04 -4.48 -11.86
N LEU A 92 -3.37 -4.56 -10.58
CA LEU A 92 -4.20 -5.66 -10.07
C LEU A 92 -5.57 -5.63 -10.73
#